data_AF-A0A3L7QGX8-F1
#
_entry.id   AF-A0A3L7QGX8-F1
#
_cell.length_a   1.000
_cell.length_b   1.000
_cell.length_c   1.000
_cell.angle_alpha   90.00
_cell.angle_beta   90.00
_cell.angle_gamma   90.00
#
_symmetry.space_group_name_H-M   'P 1'
#
loop_
_entity.id
_entity.type
_entity.pdbx_description
1 polymer ?
#
loop_
_entity_poly.entity_id
_entity_poly.type
_entity_poly.pdbx_seq_one_letter_code
_entity_poly.pdbx_strand_id
1 'polypeptide(L)'
;MVRHRVWLAAALAVMVVGNGFVRSEEKPQPKPAAEAGEKPEGVAKPVDPFAVPEGNDSKVLNLFVGRLMRTPPKTRTPEGILEHLNKLSKVADELMSREIDDTLLEQAVGIKFQTLQLRSQFGDETAAKDREAFIAASLKDQRAPVANFAKQMLKMQKIQGMADLKPEERKSLIAELVKDLQTGELVDDEIQFAMMAAEILENAELTEEAVAALGEMAKAVEASGSPNAKRIVGMLEGKSKRLGLLNNEMELAGDTFEGQ
;
A
#
# COMPACT_ATOMS: atom_id res chain seq x y z
N MET A 1 -17.02 6.59 -21.41
CA MET A 1 -16.29 7.69 -20.75
C MET A 1 -15.23 7.07 -19.86
N VAL A 2 -13.98 7.04 -20.32
CA VAL A 2 -12.84 6.45 -19.60
C VAL A 2 -12.29 7.52 -18.67
N ARG A 3 -12.41 7.31 -17.35
CA ARG A 3 -11.85 8.22 -16.32
C ARG A 3 -10.47 7.69 -15.93
N HIS A 4 -9.42 8.35 -16.38
CA HIS A 4 -8.05 8.08 -15.93
C HIS A 4 -7.91 8.36 -14.43
N ARG A 5 -7.70 7.31 -13.64
CA ARG A 5 -7.34 7.41 -12.22
C ARG A 5 -5.84 7.68 -12.12
N VAL A 6 -5.46 8.91 -11.74
CA VAL A 6 -4.07 9.28 -11.47
C VAL A 6 -3.81 9.06 -9.98
N TRP A 7 -3.07 8.01 -9.64
CA TRP A 7 -2.57 7.78 -8.28
C TRP A 7 -1.21 8.47 -8.11
N LEU A 8 -1.15 9.44 -7.19
CA LEU A 8 0.11 10.06 -6.76
C LEU A 8 0.76 9.16 -5.70
N ALA A 9 1.81 8.45 -6.10
CA ALA A 9 2.73 7.80 -5.18
C ALA A 9 3.55 8.86 -4.42
N ALA A 10 3.28 9.03 -3.13
CA ALA A 10 4.08 9.89 -2.26
C ALA A 10 5.30 9.12 -1.75
N ALA A 11 6.46 9.35 -2.36
CA ALA A 11 7.74 8.85 -1.90
C ALA A 11 8.13 9.52 -0.58
N LEU A 12 8.25 8.72 0.49
CA LEU A 12 8.78 9.16 1.78
C LEU A 12 10.32 9.11 1.71
N ALA A 13 10.96 10.25 1.43
CA ALA A 13 12.40 10.36 1.43
C ALA A 13 12.93 10.49 2.86
N VAL A 14 13.56 9.44 3.38
CA VAL A 14 14.37 9.49 4.61
C VAL A 14 15.74 10.03 4.22
N MET A 15 15.98 11.33 4.43
CA MET A 15 17.34 11.88 4.38
C MET A 15 18.09 11.44 5.63
N VAL A 16 18.91 10.40 5.48
CA VAL A 16 20.02 10.12 6.39
C VAL A 16 21.08 11.20 6.13
N VAL A 17 21.12 12.21 6.99
CA VAL A 17 22.21 13.20 7.00
C VAL A 17 23.45 12.50 7.51
N GLY A 18 24.29 12.03 6.59
CA GLY A 18 25.64 11.58 6.89
C GLY A 18 26.48 12.77 7.36
N ASN A 19 27.03 12.67 8.56
CA ASN A 19 28.04 13.59 9.10
C ASN A 19 29.34 13.47 8.29
N GLY A 20 29.39 14.11 7.12
CA GLY A 20 30.61 14.40 6.40
C GLY A 20 31.20 15.71 6.91
N PHE A 21 32.19 15.64 7.80
CA PHE A 21 33.02 16.76 8.21
C PHE A 21 33.81 17.28 7.00
N VAL A 22 33.24 18.28 6.29
CA VAL A 22 33.97 19.09 5.31
C VAL A 22 34.36 20.40 6.00
N ARG A 23 35.64 20.50 6.34
CA ARG A 23 36.28 21.72 6.85
C ARG A 23 36.41 22.71 5.69
N SER A 24 35.41 23.57 5.49
CA SER A 24 35.48 24.70 4.54
C SER A 24 36.21 25.87 5.19
N GLU A 25 37.19 26.43 4.47
CA GLU A 25 37.86 27.68 4.81
C GLU A 25 36.87 28.85 4.83
N GLU A 26 36.86 29.55 5.95
CA GLU A 26 35.97 30.66 6.28
C GLU A 26 36.45 31.94 5.57
N LYS A 27 35.79 32.32 4.46
CA LYS A 27 35.88 33.67 3.91
C LYS A 27 34.93 34.58 4.70
N PRO A 28 35.39 35.75 5.18
CA PRO A 28 34.55 36.65 5.98
C PRO A 28 33.43 37.24 5.12
N GLN A 29 32.18 36.89 5.43
CA GLN A 29 30.98 37.52 4.86
C GLN A 29 30.66 38.83 5.59
N PRO A 30 30.24 39.88 4.87
CA PRO A 30 29.86 41.15 5.46
C PRO A 30 28.53 41.02 6.21
N LYS A 31 28.51 41.59 7.41
CA LYS A 31 27.40 41.67 8.37
C LYS A 31 26.16 42.32 7.72
N PRO A 32 25.00 41.65 7.62
CA PRO A 32 23.76 42.32 7.23
C PRO A 32 23.27 43.20 8.37
N ALA A 33 22.89 44.43 8.02
CA ALA A 33 22.27 45.39 8.91
C ALA A 33 20.95 44.84 9.48
N ALA A 34 20.74 45.07 10.78
CA ALA A 34 19.51 44.72 11.47
C ALA A 34 18.37 45.63 11.01
N GLU A 35 17.49 45.09 10.17
CA GLU A 35 16.14 45.63 9.99
C GLU A 35 15.24 45.03 11.09
N ALA A 36 14.89 45.88 12.04
CA ALA A 36 13.77 45.69 12.93
C ALA A 36 12.49 45.91 12.11
N GLY A 37 11.69 44.85 11.93
CA GLY A 37 10.42 44.92 11.21
C GLY A 37 9.49 43.79 11.64
N GLU A 38 8.51 44.15 12.45
CA GLU A 38 7.19 43.53 12.61
C GLU A 38 7.10 42.04 12.99
N LYS A 39 6.85 41.80 14.29
CA LYS A 39 6.14 40.60 14.74
C LYS A 39 4.73 40.63 14.14
N PRO A 40 4.28 39.59 13.40
CA PRO A 40 2.87 39.49 13.07
C PRO A 40 2.09 39.16 14.34
N GLU A 41 1.45 40.18 14.91
CA GLU A 41 0.37 40.05 15.87
C GLU A 41 -0.85 39.44 15.15
N GLY A 42 -1.09 38.17 15.45
CA GLY A 42 -2.20 37.42 14.87
C GLY A 42 -2.03 35.94 15.17
N VAL A 43 -2.02 35.57 16.46
CA VAL A 43 -2.14 34.16 16.85
C VAL A 43 -3.52 33.70 16.41
N ALA A 44 -3.62 33.25 15.17
CA ALA A 44 -4.78 32.52 14.66
C ALA A 44 -5.05 31.39 15.66
N LYS A 45 -6.30 31.29 16.13
CA LYS A 45 -6.72 30.20 17.01
C LYS A 45 -6.22 28.88 16.41
N PRO A 46 -5.64 27.97 17.21
CA PRO A 46 -5.19 26.69 16.69
C PRO A 46 -6.38 25.97 16.08
N VAL A 47 -6.43 25.94 14.74
CA VAL A 47 -7.46 25.23 13.99
C VAL A 47 -7.23 23.75 14.26
N ASP A 48 -8.21 23.07 14.85
CA ASP A 48 -8.12 21.63 15.08
C ASP A 48 -7.92 20.93 13.73
N PRO A 49 -6.78 20.25 13.50
CA PRO A 49 -6.52 19.61 12.21
C PRO A 49 -7.46 18.43 11.93
N PHE A 50 -8.22 17.95 12.92
CA PHE A 50 -9.17 16.85 12.77
C PHE A 50 -10.62 17.32 12.57
N ALA A 51 -10.91 18.63 12.63
CA ALA A 51 -12.25 19.13 12.40
C ALA A 51 -12.62 19.02 10.92
N VAL A 52 -13.57 18.14 10.60
CA VAL A 52 -14.05 17.95 9.23
C VAL A 52 -14.80 19.22 8.79
N PRO A 53 -14.44 19.81 7.64
CA PRO A 53 -15.14 20.99 7.12
C PRO A 53 -16.64 20.76 6.97
N GLU A 54 -17.43 21.81 7.18
CA GLU A 54 -18.87 21.76 6.93
C GLU A 54 -19.17 21.61 5.43
N GLY A 55 -20.25 20.88 5.12
CA GLY A 55 -20.67 20.61 3.74
C GLY A 55 -19.94 19.45 3.05
N ASN A 56 -20.34 19.18 1.81
CA ASN A 56 -19.86 18.04 1.01
C ASN A 56 -19.11 18.48 -0.25
N ASP A 57 -18.52 19.69 -0.26
CA ASP A 57 -17.70 20.13 -1.39
C ASP A 57 -16.46 19.24 -1.52
N SER A 58 -16.39 18.46 -2.62
CA SER A 58 -15.31 17.49 -2.85
C SER A 58 -13.93 18.13 -2.83
N LYS A 59 -13.77 19.37 -3.33
CA LYS A 59 -12.45 20.02 -3.38
C LYS A 59 -11.99 20.41 -1.97
N VAL A 60 -12.88 20.96 -1.15
CA VAL A 60 -12.61 21.30 0.25
C VAL A 60 -12.27 20.06 1.05
N LEU A 61 -13.06 18.99 0.91
CA LEU A 61 -12.83 17.74 1.64
C LEU A 61 -11.54 17.03 1.20
N ASN A 62 -11.22 17.01 -0.11
CA ASN A 62 -9.94 16.46 -0.58
C ASN A 62 -8.73 17.23 -0.04
N LEU A 63 -8.79 18.57 -0.01
CA LEU A 63 -7.73 19.38 0.58
C LEU A 63 -7.59 19.11 2.10
N PHE A 64 -8.71 18.92 2.78
CA PHE A 64 -8.72 18.55 4.19
C PHE A 64 -8.08 17.18 4.42
N VAL A 65 -8.51 16.12 3.70
CA VAL A 65 -7.92 14.77 3.79
C VAL A 65 -6.42 14.82 3.47
N GLY A 66 -6.01 15.53 2.43
CA GLY A 66 -4.59 15.68 2.08
C GLY A 66 -3.74 16.35 3.16
N ARG A 67 -4.31 17.31 3.91
CA ARG A 67 -3.65 17.91 5.07
C ARG A 67 -3.64 16.98 6.27
N LEU A 68 -4.76 16.31 6.52
CA LEU A 68 -4.95 15.38 7.63
C LEU A 68 -3.90 14.26 7.59
N MET A 69 -3.68 13.66 6.42
CA MET A 69 -2.69 12.59 6.23
C MET A 69 -1.24 13.03 6.41
N ARG A 70 -0.96 14.34 6.44
CA ARG A 70 0.37 14.92 6.71
C ARG A 70 0.53 15.42 8.14
N THR A 71 -0.52 15.33 8.94
CA THR A 71 -0.50 15.80 10.33
C THR A 71 0.17 14.74 11.20
N PRO A 72 1.33 15.01 11.82
CA PRO A 72 1.97 14.04 12.70
C PRO A 72 1.21 13.89 14.03
N PRO A 73 1.40 12.78 14.76
CA PRO A 73 0.95 12.68 16.15
C PRO A 73 1.63 13.76 16.99
N LYS A 74 0.87 14.39 17.90
CA LYS A 74 1.38 15.44 18.80
C LYS A 74 2.50 14.93 19.70
N THR A 75 2.39 13.67 20.13
CA THR A 75 3.34 12.99 20.98
C THR A 75 3.76 11.70 20.29
N ARG A 76 5.07 11.40 20.26
CA ARG A 76 5.62 10.20 19.63
C ARG A 76 5.75 9.01 20.59
N THR A 77 4.87 8.94 21.59
CA THR A 77 4.72 7.74 22.45
C THR A 77 3.65 6.83 21.88
N PRO A 78 3.63 5.52 22.21
CA PRO A 78 2.58 4.60 21.76
C PRO A 78 1.16 5.13 22.04
N GLU A 79 0.92 5.70 23.22
CA GLU A 79 -0.38 6.24 23.62
C GLU A 79 -0.75 7.48 22.80
N GLY A 80 0.22 8.37 22.54
CA GLY A 80 0.01 9.56 21.71
C GLY A 80 -0.28 9.20 20.25
N ILE A 81 0.33 8.12 19.75
CA ILE A 81 0.05 7.57 18.42
C ILE A 81 -1.35 6.95 18.38
N LEU A 82 -1.73 6.15 19.38
CA LEU A 82 -3.08 5.59 19.48
C LEU A 82 -4.15 6.70 19.55
N GLU A 83 -3.93 7.76 20.32
CA GLU A 83 -4.84 8.91 20.38
C GLU A 83 -4.99 9.57 18.99
N HIS A 84 -3.88 9.74 18.28
CA HIS A 84 -3.87 10.27 16.91
C HIS A 84 -4.65 9.37 15.93
N LEU A 85 -4.39 8.06 15.95
CA LEU A 85 -5.09 7.09 15.10
C LEU A 85 -6.59 7.04 15.41
N ASN A 86 -6.98 7.16 16.68
CA ASN A 86 -8.38 7.24 17.08
C ASN A 86 -9.08 8.48 16.51
N LYS A 87 -8.40 9.63 16.47
CA LYS A 87 -8.95 10.85 15.84
C LYS A 87 -9.11 10.68 14.33
N LEU A 88 -8.10 10.12 13.66
CA LEU A 88 -8.21 9.79 12.22
C LEU A 88 -9.37 8.83 11.95
N SER A 89 -9.55 7.82 12.79
CA SER A 89 -10.63 6.86 12.67
C SER A 89 -12.01 7.53 12.77
N LYS A 90 -12.18 8.49 13.70
CA LYS A 90 -13.42 9.27 13.83
C LYS A 90 -13.68 10.15 12.61
N VAL A 91 -12.65 10.78 12.06
CA VAL A 91 -12.78 11.56 10.82
C VAL A 91 -13.21 10.68 9.66
N ALA A 92 -12.64 9.48 9.53
CA ALA A 92 -13.05 8.52 8.52
C ALA A 92 -14.52 8.10 8.69
N ASP A 93 -14.95 7.79 9.93
CA ASP A 93 -16.34 7.47 10.23
C ASP A 93 -17.29 8.61 9.84
N GLU A 94 -16.92 9.86 10.14
CA GLU A 94 -17.70 11.03 9.78
C GLU A 94 -17.80 11.20 8.26
N LEU A 95 -16.69 11.09 7.53
CA LEU A 95 -16.69 11.18 6.06
C LEU A 95 -17.53 10.05 5.44
N MET A 96 -17.41 8.82 5.94
CA MET A 96 -18.20 7.68 5.47
C MET A 96 -19.69 7.80 5.77
N SER A 97 -20.09 8.65 6.72
CA SER A 97 -21.50 8.91 7.03
C SER A 97 -22.15 9.93 6.09
N ARG A 98 -21.35 10.69 5.33
CA ARG A 98 -21.82 11.74 4.42
C ARG A 98 -22.09 11.21 3.00
N GLU A 99 -22.92 11.93 2.26
CA GLU A 99 -23.09 11.75 0.82
C GLU A 99 -21.95 12.48 0.08
N ILE A 100 -20.85 11.77 -0.14
CA ILE A 100 -19.65 12.24 -0.83
C ILE A 100 -19.40 11.41 -2.09
N ASP A 101 -18.53 11.91 -2.97
CA ASP A 101 -18.18 11.18 -4.19
C ASP A 101 -17.40 9.89 -3.89
N ASP A 102 -17.47 8.93 -4.82
CA ASP A 102 -16.87 7.61 -4.68
C ASP A 102 -15.37 7.64 -4.38
N THR A 103 -14.63 8.61 -4.92
CA THR A 103 -13.17 8.70 -4.71
C THR A 103 -12.87 9.10 -3.27
N LEU A 104 -13.59 10.10 -2.75
CA LEU A 104 -13.43 10.50 -1.35
C LEU A 104 -13.95 9.41 -0.39
N LEU A 105 -15.00 8.69 -0.77
CA LEU A 105 -15.51 7.56 0.00
C LEU A 105 -14.47 6.42 0.09
N GLU A 106 -13.84 6.05 -1.03
CA GLU A 106 -12.72 5.08 -1.04
C GLU A 106 -11.58 5.51 -0.12
N GLN A 107 -11.21 6.80 -0.15
CA GLN A 107 -10.18 7.34 0.75
C GLN A 107 -10.59 7.22 2.23
N ALA A 108 -11.83 7.56 2.58
CA ALA A 108 -12.32 7.47 3.94
C ALA A 108 -12.32 6.01 4.45
N VAL A 109 -12.80 5.08 3.64
CA VAL A 109 -12.76 3.64 3.94
C VAL A 109 -11.30 3.17 4.13
N GLY A 110 -10.40 3.60 3.25
CA GLY A 110 -8.96 3.30 3.35
C GLY A 110 -8.33 3.81 4.64
N ILE A 111 -8.62 5.05 5.04
CA ILE A 111 -8.17 5.63 6.31
C ILE A 111 -8.72 4.82 7.49
N LYS A 112 -10.00 4.44 7.46
CA LYS A 112 -10.62 3.64 8.52
C LYS A 112 -9.90 2.29 8.68
N PHE A 113 -9.67 1.58 7.58
CA PHE A 113 -8.96 0.32 7.60
C PHE A 113 -7.52 0.46 8.11
N GLN A 114 -6.77 1.43 7.58
CA GLN A 114 -5.37 1.66 7.95
C GLN A 114 -5.23 2.04 9.43
N THR A 115 -6.13 2.88 9.96
CA THR A 115 -6.11 3.26 11.39
C THR A 115 -6.36 2.05 12.29
N LEU A 116 -7.30 1.16 11.94
CA LEU A 116 -7.53 -0.08 12.68
C LEU A 116 -6.32 -1.02 12.62
N GLN A 117 -5.69 -1.17 11.46
CA GLN A 117 -4.48 -1.98 11.32
C GLN A 117 -3.33 -1.45 12.18
N LEU A 118 -3.07 -0.14 12.13
CA LEU A 118 -2.00 0.48 12.91
C LEU A 118 -2.29 0.44 14.42
N ARG A 119 -3.55 0.64 14.85
CA ARG A 119 -3.92 0.52 16.28
C ARG A 119 -3.51 -0.82 16.87
N SER A 120 -3.72 -1.92 16.14
CA SER A 120 -3.28 -3.25 16.58
C SER A 120 -1.76 -3.34 16.76
N GLN A 121 -0.98 -2.70 15.89
CA GLN A 121 0.49 -2.66 16.00
C GLN A 121 0.98 -1.83 17.21
N PHE A 122 0.19 -0.85 17.65
CA PHE A 122 0.49 0.00 18.81
C PHE A 122 -0.14 -0.49 20.12
N GLY A 123 -0.57 -1.75 20.19
CA GLY A 123 -1.01 -2.41 21.43
C GLY A 123 -2.51 -2.32 21.73
N ASP A 124 -3.33 -1.88 20.78
CA ASP A 124 -4.78 -1.96 20.92
C ASP A 124 -5.28 -3.39 20.59
N GLU A 125 -5.53 -4.16 21.63
CA GLU A 125 -5.97 -5.56 21.54
C GLU A 125 -7.35 -5.72 20.84
N THR A 126 -8.17 -4.66 20.83
CA THR A 126 -9.51 -4.71 20.21
C THR A 126 -9.47 -4.41 18.71
N ALA A 127 -8.42 -3.76 18.22
CA ALA A 127 -8.36 -3.23 16.87
C ALA A 127 -8.39 -4.29 15.77
N ALA A 128 -7.84 -5.48 16.02
CA ALA A 128 -7.92 -6.60 15.07
C ALA A 128 -9.38 -7.07 14.85
N LYS A 129 -10.13 -7.22 15.95
CA LYS A 129 -11.56 -7.59 15.92
C LYS A 129 -12.40 -6.48 15.29
N ASP A 130 -12.13 -5.22 15.62
CA ASP A 130 -12.79 -4.07 15.01
C ASP A 130 -12.55 -4.02 13.50
N ARG A 131 -11.34 -4.33 13.04
CA ARG A 131 -11.00 -4.43 11.62
C ARG A 131 -11.79 -5.52 10.92
N GLU A 132 -11.86 -6.72 11.50
CA GLU A 132 -12.65 -7.82 10.95
C GLU A 132 -14.14 -7.45 10.86
N ALA A 133 -14.69 -6.85 11.92
CA ALA A 133 -16.07 -6.37 11.93
C ALA A 133 -16.30 -5.30 10.87
N PHE A 134 -15.36 -4.37 10.70
CA PHE A 134 -15.42 -3.33 9.68
C PHE A 134 -15.43 -3.92 8.26
N ILE A 135 -14.55 -4.90 7.96
CA ILE A 135 -14.54 -5.59 6.66
C ILE A 135 -15.87 -6.33 6.43
N ALA A 136 -16.35 -7.07 7.44
CA ALA A 136 -17.60 -7.83 7.34
C ALA A 136 -18.83 -6.92 7.12
N ALA A 137 -18.85 -5.74 7.73
CA ALA A 137 -19.88 -4.73 7.49
C ALA A 137 -19.74 -4.12 6.09
N SER A 138 -18.51 -3.76 5.69
CA SER A 138 -18.21 -3.13 4.40
C SER A 138 -18.57 -4.03 3.21
N LEU A 139 -18.39 -5.36 3.33
CA LEU A 139 -18.84 -6.32 2.32
C LEU A 139 -20.35 -6.30 2.06
N LYS A 140 -21.14 -5.88 3.05
CA LYS A 140 -22.61 -5.81 2.99
C LYS A 140 -23.10 -4.39 2.65
N ASP A 141 -22.18 -3.43 2.51
CA ASP A 141 -22.53 -2.06 2.17
C ASP A 141 -23.07 -1.99 0.73
N GLN A 142 -24.13 -1.21 0.53
CA GLN A 142 -24.75 -1.06 -0.79
C GLN A 142 -23.94 -0.16 -1.72
N ARG A 143 -23.04 0.66 -1.16
CA ARG A 143 -22.15 1.54 -1.93
C ARG A 143 -21.01 0.69 -2.49
N ALA A 144 -21.02 0.51 -3.81
CA ALA A 144 -20.05 -0.33 -4.51
C ALA A 144 -18.58 -0.05 -4.14
N PRO A 145 -18.12 1.20 -3.96
CA PRO A 145 -16.72 1.46 -3.57
C PRO A 145 -16.35 0.86 -2.21
N VAL A 146 -17.26 0.90 -1.23
CA VAL A 146 -17.05 0.32 0.11
C VAL A 146 -16.97 -1.21 0.05
N ALA A 147 -17.91 -1.83 -0.67
CA ALA A 147 -17.94 -3.28 -0.82
C ALA A 147 -16.75 -3.81 -1.63
N ASN A 148 -16.33 -3.09 -2.67
CA ASN A 148 -15.18 -3.46 -3.48
C ASN A 148 -13.88 -3.35 -2.70
N PHE A 149 -13.71 -2.28 -1.91
CA PHE A 149 -12.57 -2.16 -0.99
C PHE A 149 -12.50 -3.35 -0.03
N ALA A 150 -13.63 -3.72 0.58
CA ALA A 150 -13.67 -4.86 1.50
C ALA A 150 -13.28 -6.20 0.83
N LYS A 151 -13.73 -6.43 -0.40
CA LYS A 151 -13.33 -7.60 -1.21
C LYS A 151 -11.82 -7.59 -1.49
N GLN A 152 -11.25 -6.43 -1.86
CA GLN A 152 -9.82 -6.29 -2.08
C GLN A 152 -9.02 -6.59 -0.80
N MET A 153 -9.46 -6.07 0.36
CA MET A 153 -8.78 -6.32 1.62
C MET A 153 -8.84 -7.79 2.04
N LEU A 154 -9.98 -8.47 1.85
CA LEU A 154 -10.07 -9.91 2.09
C LEU A 154 -9.18 -10.71 1.16
N LYS A 155 -9.11 -10.35 -0.11
CA LYS A 155 -8.22 -10.98 -1.08
C LYS A 155 -6.75 -10.82 -0.65
N MET A 156 -6.35 -9.60 -0.30
CA MET A 156 -5.01 -9.32 0.23
C MET A 156 -4.70 -10.15 1.48
N GLN A 157 -5.63 -10.25 2.44
CA GLN A 157 -5.45 -11.06 3.65
C GLN A 157 -5.27 -12.55 3.32
N LYS A 158 -6.07 -13.09 2.39
CA LYS A 158 -5.92 -14.49 1.92
C LYS A 158 -4.56 -14.73 1.29
N ILE A 159 -4.07 -13.79 0.48
CA ILE A 159 -2.75 -13.89 -0.15
C ILE A 159 -1.64 -13.83 0.91
N GLN A 160 -1.74 -12.92 1.88
CA GLN A 160 -0.75 -12.80 2.96
C GLN A 160 -0.66 -14.07 3.82
N GLY A 161 -1.78 -14.77 4.04
CA GLY A 161 -1.82 -16.07 4.72
C GLY A 161 -1.65 -17.27 3.80
N MET A 162 -1.26 -17.08 2.53
CA MET A 162 -1.28 -18.15 1.53
C MET A 162 -0.36 -19.32 1.89
N ALA A 163 0.80 -19.08 2.53
CA ALA A 163 1.74 -20.12 2.92
C ALA A 163 1.13 -21.17 3.87
N ASP A 164 0.20 -20.75 4.74
CA ASP A 164 -0.45 -21.60 5.73
C ASP A 164 -1.69 -22.33 5.19
N LEU A 165 -2.15 -21.99 3.98
CA LEU A 165 -3.30 -22.64 3.35
C LEU A 165 -2.95 -24.05 2.89
N LYS A 166 -3.94 -24.94 2.78
CA LYS A 166 -3.73 -26.27 2.16
C LYS A 166 -3.42 -26.13 0.66
N PRO A 167 -2.72 -27.09 0.04
CA PRO A 167 -2.40 -27.05 -1.39
C PRO A 167 -3.60 -26.75 -2.30
N GLU A 168 -4.76 -27.38 -2.04
CA GLU A 168 -5.98 -27.14 -2.82
C GLU A 168 -6.55 -25.73 -2.65
N GLU A 169 -6.45 -25.16 -1.44
CA GLU A 169 -6.90 -23.79 -1.15
C GLU A 169 -5.96 -22.77 -1.80
N ARG A 170 -4.64 -23.02 -1.78
CA ARG A 170 -3.64 -22.21 -2.52
C ARG A 170 -3.91 -22.24 -4.01
N LYS A 171 -4.12 -23.42 -4.59
CA LYS A 171 -4.45 -23.59 -6.01
C LYS A 171 -5.74 -22.85 -6.39
N SER A 172 -6.77 -22.93 -5.56
CA SER A 172 -8.02 -22.19 -5.78
C SER A 172 -7.80 -20.67 -5.73
N LEU A 173 -6.95 -20.18 -4.82
CA LEU A 173 -6.62 -18.76 -4.73
C LEU A 173 -5.79 -18.30 -5.94
N ILE A 174 -4.83 -19.08 -6.40
CA ILE A 174 -4.06 -18.81 -7.64
C ILE A 174 -5.02 -18.72 -8.83
N ALA A 175 -5.96 -19.67 -8.96
CA ALA A 175 -6.95 -19.65 -10.03
C ALA A 175 -7.87 -18.41 -9.98
N GLU A 176 -8.23 -17.93 -8.77
CA GLU A 176 -8.95 -16.66 -8.60
C GLU A 176 -8.14 -15.49 -9.15
N LEU A 177 -6.84 -15.39 -8.79
CA LEU A 177 -5.96 -14.32 -9.27
C LEU A 177 -5.73 -14.37 -10.79
N VAL A 178 -5.55 -15.57 -11.34
CA VAL A 178 -5.43 -15.81 -12.79
C VAL A 178 -6.68 -15.32 -13.51
N LYS A 179 -7.87 -15.56 -12.94
CA LYS A 179 -9.14 -15.08 -13.51
C LYS A 179 -9.25 -13.56 -13.46
N ASP A 180 -8.84 -12.91 -12.37
CA ASP A 180 -8.85 -11.45 -12.28
C ASP A 180 -7.96 -10.82 -13.37
N LEU A 181 -6.78 -11.40 -13.61
CA LEU A 181 -5.85 -10.95 -14.67
C LEU A 181 -6.41 -11.13 -16.09
N GLN A 182 -7.47 -11.91 -16.28
CA GLN A 182 -8.13 -12.06 -17.59
C GLN A 182 -9.22 -11.01 -17.83
N THR A 183 -9.64 -10.28 -16.79
CA THR A 183 -10.78 -9.37 -16.90
C THR A 183 -10.38 -7.96 -17.32
N GLY A 184 -10.52 -7.64 -18.61
CA GLY A 184 -10.49 -6.27 -19.12
C GLY A 184 -9.10 -5.60 -19.06
N GLU A 185 -9.08 -4.32 -18.72
CA GLU A 185 -7.84 -3.56 -18.55
C GLU A 185 -7.17 -3.96 -17.24
N LEU A 186 -6.01 -4.62 -17.34
CA LEU A 186 -5.21 -5.01 -16.17
C LEU A 186 -5.03 -3.84 -15.21
N VAL A 187 -5.58 -3.98 -14.00
CA VAL A 187 -5.42 -2.99 -12.94
C VAL A 187 -4.13 -3.28 -12.17
N ASP A 188 -3.40 -2.24 -11.77
CA ASP A 188 -2.13 -2.37 -11.06
C ASP A 188 -2.24 -3.26 -9.80
N ASP A 189 -3.37 -3.19 -9.08
CA ASP A 189 -3.65 -4.00 -7.88
C ASP A 189 -3.66 -5.50 -8.17
N GLU A 190 -4.22 -5.93 -9.31
CA GLU A 190 -4.33 -7.35 -9.68
C GLU A 190 -2.95 -7.93 -9.98
N ILE A 191 -2.12 -7.15 -10.68
CA ILE A 191 -0.73 -7.50 -10.95
C ILE A 191 0.06 -7.55 -9.63
N GLN A 192 -0.13 -6.59 -8.74
CA GLN A 192 0.52 -6.57 -7.43
C GLN A 192 0.14 -7.79 -6.59
N PHE A 193 -1.14 -8.18 -6.56
CA PHE A 193 -1.61 -9.37 -5.86
C PHE A 193 -1.02 -10.66 -6.44
N ALA A 194 -0.97 -10.79 -7.76
CA ALA A 194 -0.34 -11.91 -8.44
C ALA A 194 1.15 -12.05 -8.09
N MET A 195 1.88 -10.93 -8.13
CA MET A 195 3.31 -10.90 -7.77
C MET A 195 3.57 -11.23 -6.30
N MET A 196 2.73 -10.68 -5.40
CA MET A 196 2.79 -10.94 -3.96
C MET A 196 2.52 -12.41 -3.65
N ALA A 197 1.53 -13.04 -4.31
CA ALA A 197 1.26 -14.46 -4.16
C ALA A 197 2.47 -15.33 -4.55
N ALA A 198 3.08 -15.05 -5.70
CA ALA A 198 4.28 -15.77 -6.14
C ALA A 198 5.47 -15.59 -5.20
N GLU A 199 5.67 -14.40 -4.64
CA GLU A 199 6.72 -14.12 -3.64
C GLU A 199 6.49 -14.85 -2.32
N ILE A 200 5.24 -14.95 -1.86
CA ILE A 200 4.92 -15.69 -0.63
C ILE A 200 5.16 -17.19 -0.82
N LEU A 201 4.79 -17.75 -1.97
CA LEU A 201 5.08 -19.16 -2.29
C LEU A 201 6.60 -19.43 -2.36
N GLU A 202 7.35 -18.53 -3.00
CA GLU A 202 8.82 -18.58 -3.03
C GLU A 202 9.43 -18.56 -1.62
N ASN A 203 9.03 -17.60 -0.78
CA ASN A 203 9.55 -17.46 0.59
C ASN A 203 9.14 -18.62 1.50
N ALA A 204 8.05 -19.33 1.18
CA ALA A 204 7.60 -20.52 1.88
C ALA A 204 8.26 -21.82 1.36
N GLU A 205 9.28 -21.71 0.49
CA GLU A 205 9.98 -22.84 -0.15
C GLU A 205 9.07 -23.71 -1.03
N LEU A 206 7.92 -23.19 -1.45
CA LEU A 206 6.97 -23.83 -2.37
C LEU A 206 7.33 -23.48 -3.82
N THR A 207 8.60 -23.67 -4.19
CA THR A 207 9.19 -23.17 -5.46
C THR A 207 8.47 -23.69 -6.69
N GLU A 208 8.10 -24.98 -6.73
CA GLU A 208 7.36 -25.56 -7.86
C GLU A 208 5.99 -24.91 -8.05
N GLU A 209 5.26 -24.69 -6.95
CA GLU A 209 3.96 -24.00 -6.97
C GLU A 209 4.11 -22.54 -7.41
N ALA A 210 5.17 -21.85 -6.95
CA ALA A 210 5.47 -20.49 -7.35
C ALA A 210 5.76 -20.38 -8.86
N VAL A 211 6.58 -21.29 -9.40
CA VAL A 211 6.92 -21.36 -10.84
C VAL A 211 5.67 -21.61 -11.67
N ALA A 212 4.81 -22.55 -11.25
CA ALA A 212 3.55 -22.87 -11.90
C ALA A 212 2.59 -21.66 -11.90
N ALA A 213 2.40 -21.02 -10.74
CA ALA A 213 1.55 -19.84 -10.59
C ALA A 213 2.00 -18.70 -11.50
N LEU A 214 3.31 -18.39 -11.53
CA LEU A 214 3.86 -17.36 -12.41
C LEU A 214 3.61 -17.66 -13.90
N GLY A 215 3.71 -18.94 -14.29
CA GLY A 215 3.43 -19.37 -15.66
C GLY A 215 1.94 -19.22 -16.04
N GLU A 216 1.02 -19.57 -15.13
CA GLU A 216 -0.42 -19.37 -15.35
C GLU A 216 -0.80 -17.89 -15.42
N MET A 217 -0.24 -17.08 -14.51
CA MET A 217 -0.45 -15.63 -14.48
C MET A 217 0.11 -14.96 -15.75
N ALA A 218 1.27 -15.39 -16.25
CA ALA A 218 1.84 -14.87 -17.50
C ALA A 218 0.91 -15.14 -18.68
N LYS A 219 0.37 -16.37 -18.80
CA LYS A 219 -0.60 -16.73 -19.84
C LYS A 219 -1.89 -15.91 -19.74
N ALA A 220 -2.39 -15.67 -18.52
CA ALA A 220 -3.57 -14.84 -18.30
C ALA A 220 -3.35 -13.38 -18.73
N VAL A 221 -2.22 -12.79 -18.34
CA VAL A 221 -1.83 -11.43 -18.73
C VAL A 221 -1.67 -11.32 -20.24
N GLU A 222 -1.04 -12.30 -20.90
CA GLU A 222 -0.92 -12.34 -22.36
C GLU A 222 -2.30 -12.36 -23.04
N ALA A 223 -3.23 -13.17 -22.52
CA ALA A 223 -4.59 -13.29 -23.03
C ALA A 223 -5.47 -12.06 -22.77
N SER A 224 -5.14 -11.21 -21.78
CA SER A 224 -5.93 -10.01 -21.44
C SER A 224 -5.99 -8.96 -22.56
N GLY A 225 -5.00 -8.96 -23.48
CA GLY A 225 -4.88 -7.94 -24.52
C GLY A 225 -4.46 -6.55 -24.00
N SER A 226 -4.01 -6.44 -22.75
CA SER A 226 -3.54 -5.17 -22.17
C SER A 226 -2.36 -4.59 -22.96
N PRO A 227 -2.30 -3.26 -23.19
CA PRO A 227 -1.15 -2.60 -23.81
C PRO A 227 0.19 -2.88 -23.09
N ASN A 228 0.12 -3.15 -21.79
CA ASN A 228 1.27 -3.45 -20.95
C ASN A 228 1.58 -4.95 -20.82
N ALA A 229 0.78 -5.83 -21.44
CA ALA A 229 0.87 -7.28 -21.28
C ALA A 229 2.30 -7.80 -21.54
N LYS A 230 2.92 -7.41 -22.65
CA LYS A 230 4.28 -7.86 -23.01
C LYS A 230 5.32 -7.59 -21.92
N ARG A 231 5.25 -6.41 -21.28
CA ARG A 231 6.17 -6.04 -20.20
C ARG A 231 5.93 -6.90 -18.96
N ILE A 232 4.67 -7.09 -18.59
CA ILE A 232 4.27 -7.86 -17.40
C ILE A 232 4.57 -9.35 -17.60
N VAL A 233 4.27 -9.92 -18.77
CA VAL A 233 4.62 -11.30 -19.14
C VAL A 233 6.13 -11.52 -19.01
N GLY A 234 6.96 -10.65 -19.60
CA GLY A 234 8.41 -10.77 -19.50
C GLY A 234 8.94 -10.74 -18.05
N MET A 235 8.30 -9.96 -17.18
CA MET A 235 8.61 -9.92 -15.75
C MET A 235 8.25 -11.25 -15.04
N LEU A 236 7.03 -11.76 -15.28
CA LEU A 236 6.53 -13.01 -14.69
C LEU A 236 7.36 -14.22 -15.16
N GLU A 237 7.62 -14.32 -16.47
CA GLU A 237 8.45 -15.37 -17.05
C GLU A 237 9.91 -15.29 -16.58
N GLY A 238 10.46 -14.07 -16.49
CA GLY A 238 11.81 -13.86 -15.97
C GLY A 238 11.96 -14.34 -14.53
N LYS A 239 10.97 -14.04 -13.67
CA LYS A 239 10.93 -14.55 -12.29
C LYS A 239 10.78 -16.07 -12.26
N SER A 240 9.85 -16.62 -13.06
CA SER A 240 9.60 -18.07 -13.16
C SER A 240 10.86 -18.84 -13.58
N LYS A 241 11.58 -18.36 -14.60
CA LYS A 241 12.86 -18.96 -15.05
C LYS A 241 13.93 -18.94 -13.96
N ARG A 242 14.10 -17.81 -13.25
CA ARG A 242 15.08 -17.69 -12.18
C ARG A 242 14.80 -18.68 -11.05
N LEU A 243 13.55 -18.78 -10.64
CA LEU A 243 13.11 -19.73 -9.62
C LEU A 243 13.33 -21.18 -10.06
N GLY A 244 12.99 -21.50 -11.31
CA GLY A 244 13.22 -22.84 -11.86
C GLY A 244 14.70 -23.23 -11.92
N LEU A 245 15.62 -22.28 -12.13
CA LEU A 245 17.06 -22.55 -12.12
C LEU A 245 17.58 -22.89 -10.72
N LEU A 246 17.07 -22.26 -9.67
CA LEU A 246 17.48 -22.57 -8.29
C LEU A 246 17.12 -24.00 -7.88
N ASN A 247 16.09 -24.58 -8.50
CA ASN A 247 15.63 -25.94 -8.20
C ASN A 247 16.31 -27.01 -9.07
N ASN A 248 17.07 -26.63 -10.09
CA ASN A 248 17.83 -27.57 -10.91
C ASN A 248 19.25 -27.65 -10.35
N GLU A 249 19.67 -28.84 -9.90
CA GLU A 249 21.08 -29.08 -9.59
C GLU A 249 21.91 -28.73 -10.84
N MET A 250 22.78 -27.72 -10.72
CA MET A 250 23.80 -27.49 -11.73
C MET A 250 24.83 -28.59 -11.56
N GLU A 251 24.80 -29.60 -12.43
CA GLU A 251 25.93 -30.51 -12.58
C GLU A 251 27.16 -29.66 -12.93
N LEU A 252 28.05 -29.46 -11.97
CA LEU A 252 29.36 -28.86 -12.19
C LEU A 252 30.22 -29.88 -12.95
N ALA A 253 29.95 -30.03 -14.25
CA ALA A 253 30.83 -30.74 -15.15
C ALA A 253 32.04 -29.83 -15.43
N GLY A 254 33.14 -30.09 -14.71
CA GLY A 254 34.42 -29.46 -14.96
C GLY A 254 35.53 -30.37 -14.44
N ASP A 255 36.54 -30.59 -15.27
CA ASP A 255 37.78 -31.20 -14.82
C ASP A 255 38.36 -30.27 -13.75
N THR A 256 38.44 -30.74 -12.50
CA THR A 256 39.25 -30.04 -11.51
C THR A 256 40.69 -30.01 -12.05
N PHE A 257 41.42 -28.95 -11.74
CA PHE A 257 42.78 -28.72 -12.25
C PHE A 257 43.77 -29.86 -11.88
N GLU A 258 43.34 -30.83 -11.06
CA GLU A 258 44.15 -31.97 -10.61
C GLU A 258 43.98 -33.27 -11.41
N GLY A 259 43.14 -33.30 -12.46
CA GLY A 259 43.12 -34.35 -13.49
C GLY A 259 43.55 -35.76 -13.03
N GLN A 260 42.65 -36.47 -12.33
CA GLN A 260 42.73 -37.92 -12.14
C GLN A 260 41.40 -38.57 -12.48
#